data_AF-A0A1E1VZD6-F1
#
_entry.id   AF-A0A1E1VZD6-F1
#
_cell.length_a   1.000
_cell.length_b   1.000
_cell.length_c   1.000
_cell.angle_alpha   90.00
_cell.angle_beta   90.00
_cell.angle_gamma   90.00
#
_symmetry.space_group_name_H-M   'P 1'
#
loop_
_entity.id
_entity.type
_entity.pdbx_description
1 polymer ?
#
loop_
_entity_poly.entity_id
_entity_poly.type
_entity_poly.pdbx_seq_one_letter_code
_entity_poly.pdbx_strand_id
1 'polypeptide(L)'
;MKATGTKISLVILANVLVSLASNIDLPKREDKKSKSVTTFVSAKWETTPIVLELAEYLSGESTDLFWSFVDGINSLKTSLDSLETDKEVYEACIGVASTLLAPAQLRMAKLALSMHTTSPAVRMFDQVATQNGAKEVECDTFVAIASRKVCDNDVLRDILKSYDKYDPEDHKLDTYLLDHSYPTSDNKSLTAILYGELGMLDFTTKHKILSGYADKGVINYVIRWNVKPRGKPKLRLSGYGVELQLKSTEYKSQDDSTPKEADGGDTPAASEEEDENDPQNQIDGFNFGRLKNLFPALRTPLERFRRHLSESSEELEPLKVWQMQALSMQAAAAVVDAHDAGGDEALRVLTSIAQNFPMQTKSLIHVNVPRAFRDEVLYNQDVWSTSLGLRAAEPLLLVSGAQFDAEEVDVMSLLAALREDIGPMNTLHALGLSKNLINTLMSLELGESFTWEEYGLDIRDSSITWLNDLEADERYRRWPSSYMELLRPTYPGMLRNLRRNIYNYVIIVDPTSPLSGPPLKLGET
;
A
#
# COMPACT_ATOMS: atom_id res chain seq x y z
N MET A 1 -67.33 -32.78 -44.25
CA MET A 1 -66.17 -32.06 -44.84
C MET A 1 -66.46 -30.56 -44.80
N LYS A 2 -65.47 -29.73 -44.45
CA LYS A 2 -65.52 -28.26 -44.16
C LYS A 2 -65.77 -27.89 -42.69
N ALA A 3 -64.75 -28.03 -41.84
CA ALA A 3 -64.57 -27.22 -40.63
C ALA A 3 -63.15 -27.29 -40.00
N THR A 4 -62.13 -27.78 -40.71
CA THR A 4 -60.77 -27.95 -40.15
C THR A 4 -59.66 -27.21 -40.92
N GLY A 5 -59.96 -26.59 -42.06
CA GLY A 5 -58.95 -25.91 -42.90
C GLY A 5 -58.65 -24.46 -42.54
N THR A 6 -59.55 -23.75 -41.85
CA THR A 6 -59.41 -22.30 -41.59
C THR A 6 -58.57 -22.00 -40.35
N LYS A 7 -58.56 -22.88 -39.34
CA LYS A 7 -57.74 -22.67 -38.12
C LYS A 7 -56.26 -22.94 -38.34
N ILE A 8 -55.91 -23.88 -39.22
CA ILE A 8 -54.50 -24.21 -39.51
C ILE A 8 -53.85 -23.11 -40.36
N SER A 9 -54.59 -22.52 -41.31
CA SER A 9 -54.09 -21.43 -42.14
C SER A 9 -53.78 -20.15 -41.33
N LEU A 10 -54.61 -19.83 -40.33
CA LEU A 10 -54.42 -18.67 -39.46
C LEU A 10 -53.21 -18.81 -38.52
N VAL A 11 -52.95 -20.02 -38.01
CA VAL A 11 -51.79 -20.30 -37.16
C VAL A 11 -50.49 -20.30 -37.96
N ILE A 12 -50.51 -20.77 -39.21
CA ILE A 12 -49.34 -20.70 -40.09
C ILE A 12 -49.05 -19.25 -40.50
N LEU A 13 -50.08 -18.46 -40.83
CA LEU A 13 -49.90 -17.06 -41.18
C LEU A 13 -49.37 -16.23 -40.00
N ALA A 14 -49.86 -16.50 -38.78
CA ALA A 14 -49.38 -15.86 -37.57
C ALA A 14 -47.92 -16.22 -37.26
N ASN A 15 -47.52 -17.48 -37.40
CA ASN A 15 -46.12 -17.89 -37.19
C ASN A 15 -45.17 -17.34 -38.28
N VAL A 16 -45.64 -17.21 -39.52
CA VAL A 16 -44.84 -16.59 -40.60
C VAL A 16 -44.67 -15.09 -40.36
N LEU A 17 -45.72 -14.38 -39.93
CA LEU A 17 -45.64 -12.95 -39.57
C LEU A 17 -44.76 -12.70 -38.33
N VAL A 18 -44.80 -13.59 -37.33
CA VAL A 18 -43.90 -13.51 -36.16
C VAL A 18 -42.45 -13.79 -36.55
N SER A 19 -42.20 -14.73 -37.48
CA SER A 19 -40.84 -15.03 -37.97
C SER A 19 -40.23 -13.97 -38.90
N LEU A 20 -41.08 -13.19 -39.59
CA LEU A 20 -40.64 -12.03 -40.39
C LEU A 20 -40.47 -10.75 -39.54
N ALA A 21 -41.19 -10.61 -38.43
CA ALA A 21 -41.02 -9.48 -37.51
C ALA A 21 -39.75 -9.60 -36.62
N SER A 22 -39.17 -10.79 -36.50
CA SER A 22 -37.95 -11.04 -35.71
C SER A 22 -36.63 -10.86 -36.47
N ASN A 23 -36.66 -10.45 -37.75
CA ASN A 23 -35.47 -10.24 -38.59
C ASN A 23 -35.42 -8.83 -39.20
N ILE A 24 -35.83 -7.82 -38.44
CA ILE A 24 -35.47 -6.43 -38.73
C ILE A 24 -34.30 -6.10 -37.78
N ASP A 25 -33.09 -6.34 -38.26
CA ASP A 25 -31.89 -5.72 -37.70
C ASP A 25 -32.04 -4.21 -37.88
N LEU A 26 -32.55 -3.55 -36.84
CA LEU A 26 -32.37 -2.11 -36.67
C LEU A 26 -30.86 -1.84 -36.73
N PRO A 27 -30.39 -0.88 -37.54
CA PRO A 27 -28.98 -0.55 -37.56
C PRO A 27 -28.57 -0.15 -36.14
N LYS A 28 -27.67 -0.95 -35.54
CA LYS A 28 -27.04 -0.61 -34.27
C LYS A 28 -26.43 0.77 -34.43
N ARG A 29 -26.98 1.74 -33.71
CA ARG A 29 -26.40 3.05 -33.50
C ARG A 29 -24.96 2.81 -33.03
N GLU A 30 -23.98 3.14 -33.86
CA GLU A 30 -22.58 3.17 -33.44
C GLU A 30 -22.42 4.35 -32.49
N ASP A 31 -22.78 4.16 -31.22
CA ASP A 31 -22.18 4.96 -30.17
C ASP A 31 -20.68 4.69 -30.27
N LYS A 32 -19.90 5.68 -30.72
CA LYS A 32 -18.44 5.62 -30.72
C LYS A 32 -18.00 5.24 -29.30
N LYS A 33 -17.66 3.97 -29.09
CA LYS A 33 -17.06 3.52 -27.83
C LYS A 33 -15.80 4.35 -27.62
N SER A 34 -15.73 5.05 -26.51
CA SER A 34 -14.53 5.76 -26.09
C SER A 34 -13.35 4.78 -26.12
N LYS A 35 -12.25 5.20 -26.75
CA LYS A 35 -11.04 4.38 -26.83
C LYS A 35 -10.41 4.37 -25.45
N SER A 36 -10.49 3.26 -24.73
CA SER A 36 -9.85 3.10 -23.43
C SER A 36 -8.47 2.46 -23.57
N VAL A 37 -7.51 2.96 -22.78
CA VAL A 37 -6.21 2.34 -22.60
C VAL A 37 -6.28 1.48 -21.34
N THR A 38 -5.91 0.20 -21.43
CA THR A 38 -5.86 -0.71 -20.28
C THR A 38 -4.44 -1.21 -20.08
N THR A 39 -3.96 -1.13 -18.84
CA THR A 39 -2.61 -1.56 -18.44
C THR A 39 -2.72 -2.49 -17.24
N PHE A 40 -1.80 -3.45 -17.18
CA PHE A 40 -1.72 -4.41 -16.07
C PHE A 40 -0.26 -4.68 -15.72
N VAL A 41 0.07 -4.68 -14.44
CA VAL A 41 1.37 -5.13 -13.93
C VAL A 41 1.22 -6.54 -13.39
N SER A 42 2.12 -7.44 -13.76
CA SER A 42 2.13 -8.82 -13.31
C SER A 42 3.50 -9.20 -12.75
N ALA A 43 3.50 -9.95 -11.66
CA ALA A 43 4.69 -10.49 -11.04
C ALA A 43 5.37 -11.55 -11.93
N LYS A 44 6.61 -11.92 -11.59
CA LYS A 44 7.33 -13.00 -12.27
C LYS A 44 6.83 -14.40 -11.88
N TRP A 45 6.16 -14.52 -10.73
CA TRP A 45 5.64 -15.77 -10.19
C TRP A 45 4.13 -15.97 -10.44
N GLU A 46 3.66 -17.20 -10.22
CA GLU A 46 2.25 -17.59 -10.32
C GLU A 46 1.43 -17.08 -9.13
N THR A 47 0.11 -17.14 -9.22
CA THR A 47 -0.78 -16.76 -8.12
C THR A 47 -0.52 -17.61 -6.88
N THR A 48 -0.33 -16.96 -5.75
CA THR A 48 -0.12 -17.59 -4.44
C THR A 48 -1.46 -17.94 -3.75
N PRO A 49 -1.53 -19.02 -2.95
CA PRO A 49 -2.74 -19.35 -2.22
C PRO A 49 -3.09 -18.30 -1.16
N ILE A 50 -4.35 -17.86 -1.16
CA ILE A 50 -4.89 -16.85 -0.23
C ILE A 50 -4.67 -17.24 1.25
N VAL A 51 -4.80 -18.54 1.54
CA VAL A 51 -4.61 -19.10 2.88
C VAL A 51 -3.20 -18.83 3.42
N LEU A 52 -2.20 -19.00 2.56
CA LEU A 52 -0.79 -18.80 2.91
C LEU A 52 -0.45 -17.32 3.02
N GLU A 53 -0.98 -16.49 2.10
CA GLU A 53 -0.81 -15.04 2.19
C GLU A 53 -1.37 -14.47 3.49
N LEU A 54 -2.54 -14.96 3.93
CA LEU A 54 -3.13 -14.55 5.19
C LEU A 54 -2.37 -15.09 6.40
N ALA A 55 -1.88 -16.33 6.33
CA ALA A 55 -1.02 -16.89 7.38
C ALA A 55 0.26 -16.05 7.55
N GLU A 56 0.92 -15.68 6.46
CA GLU A 56 2.10 -14.80 6.49
C GLU A 56 1.79 -13.37 6.96
N TYR A 57 0.58 -12.87 6.68
CA TYR A 57 0.16 -11.58 7.22
C TYR A 57 0.07 -11.63 8.75
N LEU A 58 -0.52 -12.70 9.28
CA LEU A 58 -0.68 -12.93 10.71
C LEU A 58 0.64 -13.22 11.42
N SER A 59 1.57 -13.94 10.78
CA SER A 59 2.92 -14.16 11.34
C SER A 59 3.68 -12.86 11.56
N GLY A 60 3.50 -11.90 10.66
CA GLY A 60 4.06 -10.55 10.82
C GLY A 60 3.42 -9.75 11.97
N GLU A 61 2.21 -10.09 12.42
CA GLU A 61 1.58 -9.42 13.58
C GLU A 61 2.09 -10.05 14.87
N SER A 62 2.00 -11.38 14.97
CA SER A 62 2.57 -12.14 16.09
C SER A 62 2.66 -13.63 15.73
N THR A 63 3.66 -14.29 16.32
CA THR A 63 3.83 -15.74 16.20
C THR A 63 2.63 -16.52 16.78
N ASP A 64 2.01 -16.02 17.85
CA ASP A 64 0.85 -16.68 18.47
C ASP A 64 -0.40 -16.63 17.59
N LEU A 65 -0.65 -15.51 16.91
CA LEU A 65 -1.77 -15.38 15.96
C LEU A 65 -1.58 -16.31 14.77
N PHE A 66 -0.34 -16.47 14.29
CA PHE A 66 -0.01 -17.43 13.24
C PHE A 66 -0.40 -18.86 13.61
N TRP A 67 0.07 -19.34 14.75
CA TRP A 67 -0.22 -20.71 15.20
C TRP A 67 -1.70 -20.92 15.52
N SER A 68 -2.34 -19.93 16.14
CA SER A 68 -3.79 -19.95 16.39
C SER A 68 -4.60 -20.02 15.09
N PHE A 69 -4.13 -19.36 14.04
CA PHE A 69 -4.76 -19.43 12.71
C PHE A 69 -4.51 -20.79 12.03
N VAL A 70 -3.31 -21.33 12.11
CA VAL A 70 -2.98 -22.69 11.61
C VAL A 70 -3.89 -23.74 12.26
N ASP A 71 -4.05 -23.68 13.59
CA ASP A 71 -4.95 -24.56 14.34
C ASP A 71 -6.41 -24.34 13.95
N GLY A 72 -6.83 -23.08 13.81
CA GLY A 72 -8.17 -22.71 13.37
C GLY A 72 -8.52 -23.31 12.00
N ILE A 73 -7.63 -23.18 11.02
CA ILE A 73 -7.81 -23.76 9.68
C ILE A 73 -7.80 -25.30 9.73
N ASN A 74 -6.91 -25.90 10.50
CA ASN A 74 -6.85 -27.36 10.68
C ASN A 74 -8.06 -27.95 11.43
N SER A 75 -8.81 -27.11 12.17
CA SER A 75 -10.03 -27.48 12.89
C SER A 75 -11.30 -27.39 12.04
N LEU A 76 -11.22 -26.85 10.82
CA LEU A 76 -12.35 -26.74 9.91
C LEU A 76 -12.89 -28.13 9.55
N LYS A 77 -14.23 -28.24 9.51
CA LYS A 77 -14.92 -29.50 9.16
C LYS A 77 -14.68 -29.93 7.71
N THR A 78 -14.47 -28.95 6.84
CA THR A 78 -14.27 -29.11 5.40
C THR A 78 -12.86 -28.68 5.06
N SER A 79 -12.09 -29.54 4.40
CA SER A 79 -10.74 -29.19 3.93
C SER A 79 -10.81 -28.13 2.85
N LEU A 80 -9.86 -27.20 2.85
CA LEU A 80 -9.83 -26.10 1.87
C LEU A 80 -9.63 -26.62 0.44
N ASP A 81 -9.00 -27.78 0.28
CA ASP A 81 -8.84 -28.48 -1.00
C ASP A 81 -10.16 -28.95 -1.64
N SER A 82 -11.23 -29.07 -0.85
CA SER A 82 -12.55 -29.50 -1.35
C SER A 82 -13.43 -28.35 -1.82
N LEU A 83 -12.98 -27.10 -1.66
CA LEU A 83 -13.71 -25.91 -2.10
C LEU A 83 -13.41 -25.62 -3.58
N GLU A 84 -14.44 -25.35 -4.37
CA GLU A 84 -14.30 -25.17 -5.83
C GLU A 84 -13.86 -23.75 -6.20
N THR A 85 -14.18 -22.75 -5.38
CA THR A 85 -13.93 -21.34 -5.71
C THR A 85 -12.99 -20.64 -4.72
N ASP A 86 -12.10 -19.80 -5.25
CA ASP A 86 -11.19 -18.98 -4.43
C ASP A 86 -11.96 -18.04 -3.48
N LYS A 87 -13.19 -17.66 -3.85
CA LYS A 87 -14.08 -16.85 -3.00
C LYS A 87 -14.51 -17.62 -1.74
N GLU A 88 -14.90 -18.89 -1.87
CA GLU A 88 -15.25 -19.72 -0.72
C GLU A 88 -14.05 -19.95 0.20
N VAL A 89 -12.86 -20.17 -0.39
CA VAL A 89 -11.60 -20.27 0.36
C VAL A 89 -11.34 -18.99 1.14
N TYR A 90 -11.50 -17.82 0.50
CA TYR A 90 -11.36 -16.52 1.15
C TYR A 90 -12.36 -16.33 2.30
N GLU A 91 -13.64 -16.63 2.09
CA GLU A 91 -14.67 -16.48 3.13
C GLU A 91 -14.42 -17.40 4.32
N ALA A 92 -13.97 -18.64 4.09
CA ALA A 92 -13.57 -19.56 5.15
C ALA A 92 -12.36 -19.03 5.95
N CYS A 93 -11.33 -18.55 5.26
CA CYS A 93 -10.13 -18.00 5.89
C CYS A 93 -10.41 -16.73 6.70
N ILE A 94 -11.20 -15.81 6.14
CA ILE A 94 -11.62 -14.60 6.85
C ILE A 94 -12.54 -14.92 8.02
N GLY A 95 -13.39 -15.96 7.90
CA GLY A 95 -14.21 -16.46 9.00
C GLY A 95 -13.34 -16.84 10.20
N VAL A 96 -12.27 -17.61 9.98
CA VAL A 96 -11.31 -17.96 11.04
C VAL A 96 -10.53 -16.74 11.52
N ALA A 97 -10.00 -15.89 10.62
CA ALA A 97 -9.26 -14.71 11.04
C ALA A 97 -10.09 -13.71 11.85
N SER A 98 -11.42 -13.65 11.61
CA SER A 98 -12.33 -12.76 12.34
C SER A 98 -12.53 -13.13 13.81
N THR A 99 -12.24 -14.38 14.20
CA THR A 99 -12.28 -14.78 15.62
C THR A 99 -11.00 -14.42 16.36
N LEU A 100 -9.91 -14.19 15.62
CA LEU A 100 -8.58 -13.88 16.17
C LEU A 100 -8.27 -12.39 16.18
N LEU A 101 -8.72 -11.65 15.15
CA LEU A 101 -8.38 -10.24 14.93
C LEU A 101 -9.48 -9.28 15.36
N ALA A 102 -9.07 -8.09 15.84
CA ALA A 102 -9.99 -6.98 16.06
C ALA A 102 -10.57 -6.47 14.71
N PRO A 103 -11.75 -5.80 14.71
CA PRO A 103 -12.38 -5.34 13.47
C PRO A 103 -11.53 -4.39 12.60
N ALA A 104 -10.64 -3.60 13.19
CA ALA A 104 -9.72 -2.73 12.46
C ALA A 104 -8.59 -3.53 11.80
N GLN A 105 -7.96 -4.44 12.55
CA GLN A 105 -6.93 -5.36 12.05
C GLN A 105 -7.48 -6.25 10.92
N LEU A 106 -8.72 -6.73 11.04
CA LEU A 106 -9.36 -7.53 9.99
C LEU A 106 -9.55 -6.74 8.69
N ARG A 107 -9.87 -5.44 8.76
CA ARG A 107 -9.96 -4.59 7.55
C ARG A 107 -8.59 -4.37 6.92
N MET A 108 -7.55 -4.19 7.73
CA MET A 108 -6.18 -4.11 7.24
C MET A 108 -5.72 -5.42 6.59
N ALA A 109 -6.03 -6.57 7.19
CA ALA A 109 -5.75 -7.88 6.61
C ALA A 109 -6.41 -8.05 5.23
N LYS A 110 -7.67 -7.63 5.09
CA LYS A 110 -8.39 -7.66 3.80
C LYS A 110 -7.73 -6.77 2.75
N LEU A 111 -7.30 -5.58 3.14
CA LEU A 111 -6.62 -4.65 2.25
C LEU A 111 -5.24 -5.19 1.84
N ALA A 112 -4.45 -5.66 2.80
CA ALA A 112 -3.14 -6.28 2.59
C ALA A 112 -3.21 -7.50 1.66
N LEU A 113 -4.27 -8.32 1.79
CA LEU A 113 -4.54 -9.45 0.91
C LEU A 113 -4.97 -9.01 -0.49
N SER A 114 -5.85 -8.00 -0.61
CA SER A 114 -6.24 -7.46 -1.92
C SER A 114 -5.04 -6.90 -2.70
N MET A 115 -4.01 -6.47 -1.96
CA MET A 115 -2.78 -5.95 -2.52
C MET A 115 -1.68 -7.00 -2.72
N HIS A 116 -1.89 -8.23 -2.28
CA HIS A 116 -0.91 -9.32 -2.33
C HIS A 116 0.44 -8.98 -1.67
N THR A 117 0.40 -8.21 -0.58
CA THR A 117 1.59 -7.73 0.16
C THR A 117 2.51 -8.84 0.63
N THR A 118 1.94 -9.97 1.05
CA THR A 118 2.67 -11.12 1.61
C THR A 118 2.96 -12.22 0.59
N SER A 119 2.50 -12.08 -0.66
CA SER A 119 2.81 -13.02 -1.75
C SER A 119 4.33 -13.24 -1.96
N PRO A 120 5.20 -12.21 -1.88
CA PRO A 120 6.65 -12.41 -1.98
C PRO A 120 7.20 -13.34 -0.88
N ALA A 121 6.67 -13.29 0.34
CA ALA A 121 7.09 -14.16 1.44
C ALA A 121 6.70 -15.62 1.18
N VAL A 122 5.47 -15.86 0.72
CA VAL A 122 5.02 -17.20 0.30
C VAL A 122 5.91 -17.73 -0.83
N ARG A 123 6.23 -16.89 -1.81
CA ARG A 123 7.09 -17.26 -2.93
C ARG A 123 8.54 -17.54 -2.50
N MET A 124 9.05 -16.83 -1.49
CA MET A 124 10.36 -17.06 -0.90
C MET A 124 10.41 -18.46 -0.27
N PHE A 125 9.42 -18.82 0.56
CA PHE A 125 9.36 -20.17 1.16
C PHE A 125 9.26 -21.27 0.12
N ASP A 126 8.44 -21.07 -0.91
CA ASP A 126 8.37 -21.99 -2.05
C ASP A 126 9.74 -22.14 -2.74
N GLN A 127 10.50 -21.05 -2.91
CA GLN A 127 11.83 -21.11 -3.49
C GLN A 127 12.79 -21.91 -2.61
N VAL A 128 12.77 -21.67 -1.29
CA VAL A 128 13.55 -22.44 -0.30
C VAL A 128 13.18 -23.91 -0.34
N ALA A 129 11.89 -24.25 -0.42
CA ALA A 129 11.42 -25.63 -0.55
C ALA A 129 11.98 -26.30 -1.82
N THR A 130 11.95 -25.61 -2.97
CA THR A 130 12.51 -26.14 -4.21
C THR A 130 14.02 -26.33 -4.16
N GLN A 131 14.77 -25.44 -3.50
CA GLN A 131 16.22 -25.58 -3.29
C GLN A 131 16.56 -26.75 -2.36
N ASN A 132 15.72 -26.99 -1.36
CA ASN A 132 15.82 -28.15 -0.47
C ASN A 132 15.26 -29.44 -1.11
N GLY A 133 15.06 -29.42 -2.43
CA GLY A 133 14.67 -30.56 -3.26
C GLY A 133 13.24 -31.03 -3.04
N ALA A 134 12.28 -30.11 -2.83
CA ALA A 134 10.85 -30.42 -2.88
C ALA A 134 10.43 -31.04 -4.24
N LYS A 135 11.09 -30.66 -5.34
CA LYS A 135 10.82 -31.20 -6.68
C LYS A 135 11.24 -32.66 -6.88
N GLU A 136 12.09 -33.17 -6.01
CA GLU A 136 12.59 -34.56 -6.06
C GLU A 136 11.64 -35.53 -5.34
N VAL A 137 10.68 -35.00 -4.59
CA VAL A 137 9.75 -35.76 -3.77
C VAL A 137 8.43 -35.88 -4.51
N GLU A 138 7.88 -37.09 -4.60
CA GLU A 138 6.60 -37.35 -5.31
C GLU A 138 5.36 -36.87 -4.55
N CYS A 139 5.50 -36.45 -3.29
CA CYS A 139 4.40 -36.01 -2.45
C CYS A 139 4.38 -34.47 -2.28
N ASP A 140 3.17 -33.91 -2.20
CA ASP A 140 2.96 -32.47 -2.08
C ASP A 140 3.35 -31.92 -0.70
N THR A 141 3.15 -32.74 0.33
CA THR A 141 3.47 -32.41 1.72
C THR A 141 4.47 -33.43 2.26
N PHE A 142 5.63 -32.96 2.72
CA PHE A 142 6.67 -33.83 3.27
C PHE A 142 7.33 -33.20 4.50
N VAL A 143 7.93 -34.05 5.33
CA VAL A 143 8.69 -33.61 6.50
C VAL A 143 10.16 -33.86 6.26
N ALA A 144 10.99 -32.82 6.40
CA ALA A 144 12.43 -32.94 6.45
C ALA A 144 12.88 -33.08 7.90
N ILE A 145 13.47 -34.23 8.24
CA ILE A 145 14.09 -34.50 9.55
C ILE A 145 15.47 -35.06 9.27
N ALA A 146 16.49 -34.49 9.93
CA ALA A 146 17.88 -34.85 9.69
C ALA A 146 18.21 -34.77 8.18
N SER A 147 18.69 -35.86 7.58
CA SER A 147 19.01 -35.93 6.14
C SER A 147 17.95 -36.65 5.30
N ARG A 148 16.74 -36.87 5.85
CA ARG A 148 15.66 -37.61 5.17
C ARG A 148 14.43 -36.74 4.94
N LYS A 149 13.80 -36.94 3.78
CA LYS A 149 12.50 -36.38 3.41
C LYS A 149 11.46 -37.49 3.51
N VAL A 150 10.42 -37.28 4.31
CA VAL A 150 9.45 -38.32 4.67
C VAL A 150 8.06 -37.89 4.24
N CYS A 151 7.44 -38.70 3.37
CA CYS A 151 6.04 -38.53 2.95
C CYS A 151 5.07 -39.31 3.82
N ASP A 152 5.45 -40.51 4.27
CA ASP A 152 4.55 -41.43 4.98
C ASP A 152 4.45 -41.14 6.48
N ASN A 153 3.22 -41.15 6.98
CA ASN A 153 2.91 -40.84 8.37
C ASN A 153 3.43 -41.91 9.36
N ASP A 154 3.46 -43.18 8.96
CA ASP A 154 3.95 -44.26 9.82
C ASP A 154 5.48 -44.23 9.94
N VAL A 155 6.17 -44.02 8.82
CA VAL A 155 7.64 -43.85 8.79
C VAL A 155 8.05 -42.63 9.61
N LEU A 156 7.29 -41.53 9.53
CA LEU A 156 7.51 -40.34 10.34
C LEU A 156 7.43 -40.65 11.84
N ARG A 157 6.40 -41.40 12.27
CA ARG A 157 6.26 -41.80 13.68
C ARG A 157 7.40 -42.68 14.15
N ASP A 158 7.90 -43.57 13.31
CA ASP A 158 9.00 -44.47 13.68
C ASP A 158 10.34 -43.74 13.78
N ILE A 159 10.60 -42.75 12.91
CA ILE A 159 11.75 -41.86 13.02
C ILE A 159 11.68 -41.06 14.32
N LEU A 160 10.52 -40.45 14.61
CA LEU A 160 10.32 -39.64 15.82
C LEU A 160 10.42 -40.44 17.12
N LYS A 161 10.14 -41.76 17.13
CA LYS A 161 10.41 -42.63 18.29
C LYS A 161 11.90 -42.92 18.51
N SER A 162 12.72 -42.77 17.47
CA SER A 162 14.16 -43.06 17.50
C SER A 162 15.03 -41.80 17.60
N TYR A 163 14.46 -40.70 18.08
CA TYR A 163 15.11 -39.38 18.16
C TYR A 163 16.44 -39.41 18.93
N ASP A 164 16.57 -40.21 19.98
CA ASP A 164 17.79 -40.34 20.81
C ASP A 164 19.02 -40.88 20.05
N LYS A 165 18.84 -41.46 18.86
CA LYS A 165 19.94 -42.05 18.07
C LYS A 165 20.60 -41.08 17.09
N TYR A 166 20.03 -39.88 16.93
CA TYR A 166 20.53 -38.89 16.00
C TYR A 166 21.41 -37.88 16.72
N ASP A 167 22.66 -37.73 16.27
CA ASP A 167 23.53 -36.66 16.75
C ASP A 167 23.04 -35.31 16.20
N PRO A 168 22.72 -34.33 17.05
CA PRO A 168 22.24 -33.01 16.64
C PRO A 168 23.22 -32.24 15.75
N GLU A 169 24.54 -32.47 15.89
CA GLU A 169 25.58 -31.75 15.15
C GLU A 169 25.69 -32.24 13.69
N ASP A 170 25.62 -33.56 13.47
CA ASP A 170 25.74 -34.18 12.14
C ASP A 170 24.49 -34.00 11.25
N HIS A 171 23.33 -33.73 11.87
CA HIS A 171 22.02 -33.72 11.21
C HIS A 171 21.28 -32.39 11.36
N LYS A 172 22.02 -31.30 11.61
CA LYS A 172 21.45 -29.97 11.77
C LYS A 172 20.84 -29.48 10.45
N LEU A 173 19.52 -29.25 10.47
CA LEU A 173 18.83 -28.54 9.41
C LEU A 173 18.94 -27.03 9.66
N ASP A 174 19.29 -26.29 8.62
CA ASP A 174 19.39 -24.84 8.69
C ASP A 174 18.00 -24.22 8.88
N THR A 175 17.87 -23.39 9.92
CA THR A 175 16.70 -22.56 10.20
C THR A 175 17.02 -21.10 9.90
N TYR A 176 16.08 -20.38 9.31
CA TYR A 176 16.18 -18.95 8.99
C TYR A 176 15.40 -18.10 9.99
N LEU A 177 15.71 -16.80 10.05
CA LEU A 177 15.02 -15.86 10.94
C LEU A 177 13.53 -15.72 10.64
N LEU A 178 13.13 -15.92 9.38
CA LEU A 178 11.73 -15.84 8.97
C LEU A 178 10.94 -17.13 9.23
N ASP A 179 11.61 -18.21 9.65
CA ASP A 179 10.95 -19.51 9.83
C ASP A 179 9.95 -19.49 11.00
N HIS A 180 8.85 -20.20 10.81
CA HIS A 180 7.81 -20.35 11.84
C HIS A 180 8.15 -21.51 12.76
N SER A 181 8.83 -21.22 13.87
CA SER A 181 9.09 -22.19 14.94
C SER A 181 7.89 -22.33 15.89
N TYR A 182 7.65 -23.55 16.37
CA TYR A 182 6.52 -23.85 17.25
C TYR A 182 6.80 -23.32 18.68
N PRO A 183 5.83 -22.69 19.38
CA PRO A 183 6.12 -21.96 20.61
C PRO A 183 6.71 -22.81 21.75
N THR A 184 6.38 -24.11 21.83
CA THR A 184 6.86 -25.03 22.89
C THR A 184 8.18 -25.72 22.56
N SER A 185 8.84 -25.38 21.45
CA SER A 185 9.98 -26.14 20.93
C SER A 185 11.36 -25.62 21.35
N ASP A 186 11.55 -25.35 22.64
CA ASP A 186 12.78 -24.74 23.19
C ASP A 186 14.01 -25.68 23.21
N ASN A 187 13.81 -27.00 23.13
CA ASN A 187 14.90 -27.98 23.13
C ASN A 187 15.34 -28.34 21.69
N LYS A 188 16.52 -27.86 21.30
CA LYS A 188 17.11 -27.98 19.95
C LYS A 188 17.78 -29.34 19.67
N SER A 189 17.22 -30.46 20.14
CA SER A 189 17.81 -31.79 19.91
C SER A 189 17.69 -32.24 18.46
N LEU A 190 16.53 -32.07 17.83
CA LEU A 190 16.28 -32.50 16.45
C LEU A 190 15.28 -31.58 15.77
N THR A 191 15.69 -30.91 14.69
CA THR A 191 14.81 -30.05 13.89
C THR A 191 13.97 -30.88 12.91
N ALA A 192 12.66 -30.64 12.90
CA ALA A 192 11.70 -31.22 11.97
C ALA A 192 10.99 -30.09 11.21
N ILE A 193 11.19 -30.03 9.90
CA ILE A 193 10.61 -28.99 9.04
C ILE A 193 9.47 -29.60 8.22
N LEU A 194 8.25 -29.14 8.42
CA LEU A 194 7.09 -29.52 7.60
C LEU A 194 6.99 -28.59 6.39
N TYR A 195 7.04 -29.19 5.20
CA TYR A 195 6.77 -28.54 3.93
C TYR A 195 5.40 -28.94 3.42
N GLY A 196 4.53 -27.97 3.12
CA GLY A 196 3.20 -28.21 2.53
C GLY A 196 2.36 -26.95 2.40
N GLU A 197 1.15 -27.07 1.85
CA GLU A 197 0.15 -26.00 1.80
C GLU A 197 -0.84 -26.17 2.96
N LEU A 198 -1.14 -25.06 3.65
CA LEU A 198 -2.10 -25.05 4.74
C LEU A 198 -3.53 -25.32 4.21
N GLY A 199 -4.27 -26.20 4.88
CA GLY A 199 -5.64 -26.57 4.50
C GLY A 199 -5.78 -27.90 3.77
N MET A 200 -4.67 -28.57 3.43
CA MET A 200 -4.68 -29.95 2.94
C MET A 200 -4.85 -30.96 4.08
N LEU A 201 -5.56 -32.06 3.82
CA LEU A 201 -5.79 -33.12 4.82
C LEU A 201 -4.47 -33.75 5.32
N ASP A 202 -3.53 -33.98 4.40
CA ASP A 202 -2.22 -34.56 4.70
C ASP A 202 -1.33 -33.61 5.51
N PHE A 203 -1.50 -32.30 5.33
CA PHE A 203 -0.86 -31.31 6.19
C PHE A 203 -1.39 -31.39 7.62
N THR A 204 -2.71 -31.47 7.79
CA THR A 204 -3.34 -31.55 9.12
C THR A 204 -2.90 -32.79 9.90
N THR A 205 -2.78 -33.96 9.25
CA THR A 205 -2.35 -35.19 9.92
C THR A 205 -0.90 -35.12 10.36
N LYS A 206 0.01 -34.63 9.50
CA LYS A 206 1.44 -34.44 9.82
C LYS A 206 1.65 -33.39 10.90
N HIS A 207 0.94 -32.26 10.80
CA HIS A 207 0.96 -31.21 11.82
C HIS A 207 0.56 -31.74 13.20
N LYS A 208 -0.53 -32.50 13.32
CA LYS A 208 -0.96 -33.12 14.59
C LYS A 208 0.06 -34.11 15.18
N ILE A 209 0.81 -34.82 14.32
CA ILE A 209 1.87 -35.70 14.78
C ILE A 209 3.02 -34.85 15.34
N LEU A 210 3.50 -33.86 14.58
CA LEU A 210 4.65 -33.04 14.95
C LEU A 210 4.37 -32.17 16.18
N SER A 211 3.21 -31.52 16.27
CA SER A 211 2.82 -30.73 17.44
C SER A 211 2.82 -31.57 18.72
N GLY A 212 2.27 -32.79 18.68
CA GLY A 212 2.26 -33.70 19.83
C GLY A 212 3.64 -34.20 20.28
N TYR A 213 4.67 -34.12 19.44
CA TYR A 213 6.07 -34.37 19.83
C TYR A 213 6.81 -33.07 20.22
N ALA A 214 6.46 -31.94 19.62
CA ALA A 214 6.98 -30.62 20.00
C ALA A 214 6.53 -30.23 21.41
N ASP A 215 5.27 -30.50 21.78
CA ASP A 215 4.74 -30.27 23.15
C ASP A 215 5.45 -31.07 24.23
N LYS A 216 6.05 -32.21 23.85
CA LYS A 216 6.89 -33.01 24.75
C LYS A 216 8.32 -32.49 24.85
N GLY A 217 8.67 -31.44 24.10
CA GLY A 217 10.00 -30.86 24.03
C GLY A 217 11.03 -31.77 23.36
N VAL A 218 10.60 -32.67 22.47
CA VAL A 218 11.48 -33.69 21.84
C VAL A 218 12.10 -33.19 20.53
N ILE A 219 11.39 -32.31 19.82
CA ILE A 219 11.79 -31.80 18.51
C ILE A 219 11.62 -30.28 18.42
N ASN A 220 12.46 -29.65 17.60
CA ASN A 220 12.24 -28.30 17.10
C ASN A 220 11.36 -28.35 15.85
N TYR A 221 10.09 -27.97 15.98
CA TYR A 221 9.12 -28.06 14.89
C TYR A 221 9.02 -26.73 14.16
N VAL A 222 9.24 -26.76 12.84
CA VAL A 222 9.20 -25.59 11.95
C VAL A 222 8.26 -25.85 10.77
N ILE A 223 7.53 -24.82 10.33
CA ILE A 223 6.72 -24.86 9.10
C ILE A 223 7.38 -24.03 8.00
N ARG A 224 7.39 -24.57 6.78
CA ARG A 224 7.69 -23.85 5.53
C ARG A 224 6.67 -24.21 4.47
N TRP A 225 6.40 -23.29 3.55
CA TRP A 225 5.42 -23.53 2.49
C TRP A 225 6.02 -24.25 1.30
N ASN A 226 5.25 -25.21 0.77
CA ASN A 226 5.49 -25.82 -0.53
C ASN A 226 4.21 -25.66 -1.34
N VAL A 227 4.25 -24.84 -2.40
CA VAL A 227 3.06 -24.45 -3.14
C VAL A 227 2.93 -25.31 -4.38
N LYS A 228 1.75 -25.89 -4.59
CA LYS A 228 1.44 -26.61 -5.83
C LYS A 228 1.46 -25.64 -7.02
N PRO A 229 2.08 -25.99 -8.17
CA PRO A 229 1.98 -25.15 -9.36
C PRO A 229 0.53 -25.08 -9.83
N ARG A 230 -0.07 -23.88 -9.81
CA ARG A 230 -1.49 -23.65 -10.12
C ARG A 230 -1.73 -23.23 -11.59
N GLY A 231 -0.66 -23.18 -12.39
CA GLY A 231 -0.74 -22.83 -13.81
C GLY A 231 -0.85 -21.32 -14.03
N LYS A 232 -0.97 -20.90 -15.29
CA LYS A 232 -1.12 -19.47 -15.65
C LYS A 232 -2.55 -19.02 -15.29
N PRO A 233 -2.74 -17.91 -14.58
CA PRO A 233 -2.03 -16.65 -14.81
C PRO A 233 -0.92 -16.32 -13.80
N LYS A 234 -0.04 -15.40 -14.20
CA LYS A 234 0.87 -14.72 -13.28
C LYS A 234 0.07 -13.86 -12.30
N LEU A 235 0.60 -13.70 -11.10
CA LEU A 235 -0.02 -12.85 -10.09
C LEU A 235 -0.10 -11.40 -10.59
N ARG A 236 -1.28 -10.79 -10.53
CA ARG A 236 -1.45 -9.36 -10.82
C ARG A 236 -1.13 -8.56 -9.57
N LEU A 237 -0.30 -7.55 -9.72
CA LEU A 237 0.08 -6.67 -8.61
C LEU A 237 -0.86 -5.47 -8.55
N SER A 238 -0.87 -4.79 -7.41
CA SER A 238 -1.54 -3.51 -7.19
C SER A 238 -0.63 -2.59 -6.39
N GLY A 239 -1.07 -1.36 -6.11
CA GLY A 239 -0.24 -0.36 -5.44
C GLY A 239 0.70 0.42 -6.39
N TYR A 240 0.43 0.42 -7.69
CA TYR A 240 1.16 1.25 -8.65
C TYR A 240 0.24 2.30 -9.29
N GLY A 241 0.80 3.46 -9.61
CA GLY A 241 0.18 4.48 -10.45
C GLY A 241 0.52 4.28 -11.93
N VAL A 242 -0.38 4.69 -12.82
CA VAL A 242 -0.12 4.75 -14.25
C VAL A 242 -0.32 6.19 -14.67
N GLU A 243 0.75 6.80 -15.20
CA GLU A 243 0.70 8.14 -15.75
C GLU A 243 0.63 8.10 -17.28
N LEU A 244 -0.21 8.98 -17.85
CA LEU A 244 -0.22 9.26 -19.28
C LEU A 244 0.31 10.68 -19.48
N GLN A 245 1.63 10.78 -19.67
CA GLN A 245 2.27 12.08 -19.82
C GLN A 245 2.07 12.65 -21.23
N LEU A 246 1.58 13.88 -21.30
CA LEU A 246 1.48 14.65 -22.53
C LEU A 246 2.87 15.13 -22.96
N LYS A 247 3.47 14.47 -23.97
CA LYS A 247 4.83 14.79 -24.44
C LYS A 247 4.92 16.12 -25.22
N SER A 248 3.84 16.56 -25.85
CA SER A 248 3.79 17.82 -26.60
C SER A 248 2.49 18.54 -26.31
N THR A 249 2.57 19.67 -25.61
CA THR A 249 1.44 20.58 -25.36
C THR A 249 1.30 21.66 -26.44
N GLU A 250 2.23 21.73 -27.41
CA GLU A 250 2.36 22.84 -28.35
C GLU A 250 2.11 22.52 -29.84
N TYR A 251 1.73 21.29 -30.21
CA TYR A 251 1.58 20.92 -31.62
C TYR A 251 0.18 20.42 -31.99
N LYS A 252 -0.70 21.35 -32.37
CA LYS A 252 -1.65 21.17 -33.49
C LYS A 252 -1.90 22.54 -34.15
N SER A 253 -1.10 22.85 -35.15
CA SER A 253 -1.50 23.80 -36.19
C SER A 253 -2.69 23.21 -36.95
N GLN A 254 -3.77 23.96 -36.96
CA GLN A 254 -5.02 23.82 -37.72
C GLN A 254 -4.92 22.95 -38.99
N ASP A 255 -5.80 21.96 -39.09
CA ASP A 255 -6.31 21.49 -40.38
C ASP A 255 -7.84 21.62 -40.31
N ASP A 256 -8.33 22.83 -40.56
CA ASP A 256 -9.75 23.14 -40.73
C ASP A 256 -10.23 22.56 -42.07
N SER A 257 -10.53 21.27 -42.08
CA SER A 257 -11.37 20.68 -43.11
C SER A 257 -12.76 20.44 -42.54
N THR A 258 -13.63 21.43 -42.67
CA THR A 258 -15.06 21.37 -42.36
C THR A 258 -15.73 20.15 -43.04
N PRO A 259 -16.32 19.20 -42.29
CA PRO A 259 -17.24 18.23 -42.89
C PRO A 259 -18.59 18.89 -43.13
N LYS A 260 -19.09 18.73 -44.35
CA LYS A 260 -20.36 19.27 -44.84
C LYS A 260 -21.54 18.78 -44.01
N GLU A 261 -22.42 19.73 -43.70
CA GLU A 261 -23.77 19.49 -43.17
C GLU A 261 -24.54 18.51 -44.06
N ALA A 262 -25.06 17.44 -43.46
CA ALA A 262 -26.13 16.63 -44.03
C ALA A 262 -27.34 16.75 -43.11
N ASP A 263 -28.32 17.50 -43.61
CA ASP A 263 -29.65 17.69 -43.03
C ASP A 263 -30.44 16.38 -43.08
N GLY A 264 -31.10 16.03 -41.98
CA GLY A 264 -31.82 14.77 -41.81
C GLY A 264 -32.53 14.76 -40.47
N GLY A 265 -33.76 15.29 -40.48
CA GLY A 265 -34.59 15.39 -39.29
C GLY A 265 -35.02 14.03 -38.75
N ASP A 266 -34.82 13.83 -37.45
CA ASP A 266 -35.53 12.83 -36.66
C ASP A 266 -35.69 13.35 -35.22
N THR A 267 -36.94 13.52 -34.82
CA THR A 267 -37.34 13.71 -33.41
C THR A 267 -37.24 12.39 -32.65
N PRO A 268 -36.62 12.36 -31.45
CA PRO A 268 -36.91 11.31 -30.48
C PRO A 268 -37.70 11.86 -29.28
N ALA A 269 -38.56 10.98 -28.79
CA ALA A 269 -39.46 11.14 -27.66
C ALA A 269 -38.73 11.30 -26.32
N ALA A 270 -39.45 11.92 -25.39
CA ALA A 270 -39.05 12.15 -24.01
C ALA A 270 -38.70 10.85 -23.27
N SER A 271 -37.51 10.80 -22.68
CA SER A 271 -37.16 9.88 -21.60
C SER A 271 -36.97 10.68 -20.32
N GLU A 272 -37.89 10.41 -19.39
CA GLU A 272 -37.77 10.26 -17.94
C GLU A 272 -36.83 11.17 -17.12
N GLU A 273 -37.37 11.59 -15.97
CA GLU A 273 -36.87 12.53 -14.98
C GLU A 273 -35.37 12.31 -14.63
N GLU A 274 -34.51 13.22 -15.10
CA GLU A 274 -33.09 13.29 -14.72
C GLU A 274 -32.93 14.17 -13.47
N ASP A 275 -32.34 13.62 -12.41
CA ASP A 275 -32.03 14.31 -11.16
C ASP A 275 -31.20 15.59 -11.40
N GLU A 276 -31.60 16.69 -10.76
CA GLU A 276 -31.00 18.03 -10.94
C GLU A 276 -29.53 18.13 -10.46
N ASN A 277 -29.04 17.13 -9.72
CA ASN A 277 -27.74 17.13 -9.02
C ASN A 277 -26.76 16.05 -9.49
N ASP A 278 -26.92 15.47 -10.69
CA ASP A 278 -25.89 14.55 -11.23
C ASP A 278 -24.66 15.35 -11.73
N PRO A 279 -23.42 15.06 -11.28
CA PRO A 279 -22.19 15.68 -11.80
C PRO A 279 -21.98 15.48 -13.30
N GLN A 280 -22.66 14.51 -13.93
CA GLN A 280 -22.69 14.34 -15.39
C GLN A 280 -23.53 15.41 -16.13
N ASN A 281 -24.29 16.24 -15.41
CA ASN A 281 -25.09 17.33 -15.97
C ASN A 281 -24.38 18.70 -15.95
N GLN A 282 -23.18 18.78 -15.37
CA GLN A 282 -22.33 19.98 -15.42
C GLN A 282 -21.24 19.79 -16.48
N ILE A 283 -21.46 20.36 -17.67
CA ILE A 283 -20.49 20.31 -18.78
C ILE A 283 -20.00 21.73 -19.04
N ASP A 284 -18.69 21.95 -19.01
CA ASP A 284 -18.02 23.25 -19.20
C ASP A 284 -18.60 24.40 -18.33
N GLY A 285 -18.99 24.11 -17.09
CA GLY A 285 -19.55 25.09 -16.15
C GLY A 285 -21.06 25.39 -16.32
N PHE A 286 -21.74 24.75 -17.26
CA PHE A 286 -23.19 24.87 -17.44
C PHE A 286 -23.94 23.72 -16.75
N ASN A 287 -24.88 24.04 -15.85
CA ASN A 287 -25.81 23.05 -15.31
C ASN A 287 -27.00 22.88 -16.27
N PHE A 288 -26.96 21.81 -17.08
CA PHE A 288 -27.97 21.55 -18.11
C PHE A 288 -29.35 21.18 -17.52
N GLY A 289 -29.41 20.65 -16.30
CA GLY A 289 -30.68 20.41 -15.60
C GLY A 289 -31.39 21.74 -15.32
N ARG A 290 -30.68 22.70 -14.73
CA ARG A 290 -31.21 24.04 -14.45
C ARG A 290 -31.57 24.81 -15.71
N LEU A 291 -30.77 24.70 -16.78
CA LEU A 291 -31.03 25.35 -18.06
C LEU A 291 -32.25 24.79 -18.80
N LYS A 292 -32.47 23.47 -18.76
CA LYS A 292 -33.67 22.83 -19.33
C LYS A 292 -34.95 23.22 -18.57
N ASN A 293 -34.83 23.47 -17.27
CA ASN A 293 -35.95 23.92 -16.42
C ASN A 293 -36.28 25.40 -16.63
N LEU A 294 -35.28 26.26 -16.82
CA LEU A 294 -35.46 27.69 -17.09
C LEU A 294 -35.93 27.98 -18.53
N PHE A 295 -35.50 27.18 -19.51
CA PHE A 295 -35.84 27.38 -20.93
C PHE A 295 -36.42 26.12 -21.58
N PRO A 296 -37.69 25.76 -21.28
CA PRO A 296 -38.32 24.55 -21.82
C PRO A 296 -38.52 24.58 -23.34
N ALA A 297 -38.57 25.75 -23.97
CA ALA A 297 -38.69 25.91 -25.42
C ALA A 297 -37.39 25.62 -26.20
N LEU A 298 -36.23 25.60 -25.53
CA LEU A 298 -34.90 25.46 -26.13
C LEU A 298 -34.26 24.08 -25.86
N ARG A 299 -35.05 23.07 -25.46
CA ARG A 299 -34.55 21.71 -25.14
C ARG A 299 -33.71 21.11 -26.26
N THR A 300 -34.16 21.21 -27.52
CA THR A 300 -33.46 20.64 -28.67
C THR A 300 -32.17 21.39 -29.02
N PRO A 301 -32.10 22.74 -29.03
CA PRO A 301 -30.83 23.48 -29.07
C PRO A 301 -29.90 23.19 -27.90
N LEU A 302 -30.41 23.09 -26.67
CA LEU A 302 -29.61 22.82 -25.46
C LEU A 302 -28.98 21.43 -25.50
N GLU A 303 -29.66 20.43 -26.04
CA GLU A 303 -29.09 19.09 -26.25
C GLU A 303 -28.07 19.04 -27.39
N ARG A 304 -28.28 19.81 -28.48
CA ARG A 304 -27.23 19.97 -29.50
C ARG A 304 -26.01 20.70 -28.95
N PHE A 305 -26.22 21.72 -28.12
CA PHE A 305 -25.14 22.44 -27.44
C PHE A 305 -24.42 21.54 -26.44
N ARG A 306 -25.15 20.72 -25.66
CA ARG A 306 -24.58 19.68 -24.78
C ARG A 306 -23.69 18.72 -25.56
N ARG A 307 -24.16 18.23 -26.72
CA ARG A 307 -23.37 17.34 -27.61
C ARG A 307 -22.14 18.05 -28.17
N HIS A 308 -22.28 19.29 -28.63
CA HIS A 308 -21.17 20.07 -29.14
C HIS A 308 -20.11 20.35 -28.07
N LEU A 309 -20.54 20.62 -26.82
CA LEU A 309 -19.61 20.77 -25.70
C LEU A 309 -18.94 19.46 -25.33
N SER A 310 -19.65 18.32 -25.35
CA SER A 310 -18.99 17.03 -25.12
C SER A 310 -17.96 16.69 -26.20
N GLU A 311 -18.24 17.02 -27.47
CA GLU A 311 -17.32 16.79 -28.59
C GLU A 311 -16.12 17.75 -28.56
N SER A 312 -16.34 19.02 -28.20
CA SER A 312 -15.26 20.02 -28.07
C SER A 312 -14.47 19.93 -26.75
N SER A 313 -14.99 19.21 -25.74
CA SER A 313 -14.27 18.95 -24.49
C SER A 313 -13.14 17.92 -24.64
N GLU A 314 -13.15 17.12 -25.72
CA GLU A 314 -12.06 16.19 -26.04
C GLU A 314 -10.85 16.89 -26.70
N GLU A 315 -11.00 18.13 -27.16
CA GLU A 315 -9.93 18.89 -27.81
C GLU A 315 -9.14 19.73 -26.78
N LEU A 316 -7.86 19.39 -26.61
CA LEU A 316 -6.91 20.11 -25.75
C LEU A 316 -6.49 21.42 -26.42
N GLU A 317 -7.07 22.55 -26.01
CA GLU A 317 -6.65 23.90 -26.43
C GLU A 317 -5.57 24.47 -25.49
N PRO A 318 -4.53 25.17 -26.00
CA PRO A 318 -3.49 25.78 -25.16
C PRO A 318 -4.04 26.92 -24.30
N LEU A 319 -3.72 26.87 -23.00
CA LEU A 319 -4.17 27.84 -22.01
C LEU A 319 -3.26 29.06 -21.92
N LYS A 320 -3.83 30.20 -21.53
CA LYS A 320 -3.08 31.44 -21.32
C LYS A 320 -2.48 31.48 -19.91
N VAL A 321 -1.29 32.06 -19.78
CA VAL A 321 -0.50 32.04 -18.53
C VAL A 321 -1.24 32.58 -17.31
N TRP A 322 -2.07 33.62 -17.45
CA TRP A 322 -2.83 34.17 -16.33
C TRP A 322 -4.01 33.28 -15.87
N GLN A 323 -4.55 32.44 -16.76
CA GLN A 323 -5.62 31.50 -16.39
C GLN A 323 -5.06 30.37 -15.51
N MET A 324 -3.79 30.01 -15.69
CA MET A 324 -3.13 28.97 -14.89
C MET A 324 -2.91 29.39 -13.43
N GLN A 325 -2.73 30.69 -13.15
CA GLN A 325 -2.44 31.17 -11.79
C GLN A 325 -3.61 31.00 -10.81
N ALA A 326 -4.86 31.08 -11.30
CA ALA A 326 -6.05 30.94 -10.47
C ALA A 326 -6.58 29.51 -10.40
N LEU A 327 -6.03 28.60 -11.20
CA LEU A 327 -6.60 27.29 -11.44
C LEU A 327 -6.63 26.40 -10.20
N SER A 328 -5.61 26.47 -9.34
CA SER A 328 -5.57 25.74 -8.07
C SER A 328 -6.71 26.14 -7.13
N MET A 329 -6.98 27.45 -7.04
CA MET A 329 -8.07 28.00 -6.23
C MET A 329 -9.44 27.66 -6.82
N GLN A 330 -9.55 27.62 -8.15
CA GLN A 330 -10.77 27.22 -8.86
C GLN A 330 -11.08 25.73 -8.68
N ALA A 331 -10.06 24.88 -8.75
CA ALA A 331 -10.18 23.46 -8.46
C ALA A 331 -10.61 23.23 -7.00
N ALA A 332 -10.01 23.94 -6.05
CA ALA A 332 -10.38 23.85 -4.65
C ALA A 332 -11.82 24.31 -4.40
N ALA A 333 -12.25 25.42 -5.02
CA ALA A 333 -13.63 25.90 -4.93
C ALA A 333 -14.62 24.88 -5.51
N ALA A 334 -14.31 24.25 -6.64
CA ALA A 334 -15.17 23.20 -7.21
C ALA A 334 -15.35 22.00 -6.28
N VAL A 335 -14.31 21.61 -5.54
CA VAL A 335 -14.38 20.52 -4.55
C VAL A 335 -15.20 20.94 -3.32
N VAL A 336 -15.09 22.19 -2.88
CA VAL A 336 -15.88 22.74 -1.76
C VAL A 336 -17.36 22.88 -2.14
N ASP A 337 -17.65 23.38 -3.34
CA ASP A 337 -19.03 23.47 -3.84
C ASP A 337 -19.69 22.07 -3.92
N ALA A 338 -18.92 21.04 -4.30
CA ALA A 338 -19.38 19.65 -4.28
C ALA A 338 -19.61 19.12 -2.86
N HIS A 339 -18.77 19.52 -1.88
CA HIS A 339 -18.98 19.16 -0.47
C HIS A 339 -20.30 19.70 0.08
N ASP A 340 -20.62 20.95 -0.26
CA ASP A 340 -21.87 21.62 0.16
C ASP A 340 -23.11 20.96 -0.46
N ALA A 341 -22.98 20.32 -1.63
CA ALA A 341 -24.03 19.55 -2.28
C ALA A 341 -24.18 18.12 -1.71
N GLY A 342 -23.07 17.51 -1.26
CA GLY A 342 -23.04 16.19 -0.64
C GLY A 342 -21.63 15.79 -0.21
N GLY A 343 -21.43 15.46 1.08
CA GLY A 343 -20.09 15.24 1.64
C GLY A 343 -19.24 14.18 0.95
N ASP A 344 -19.85 13.08 0.48
CA ASP A 344 -19.15 11.99 -0.23
C ASP A 344 -18.76 12.34 -1.67
N GLU A 345 -19.37 13.37 -2.25
CA GLU A 345 -19.13 13.80 -3.63
C GLU A 345 -17.82 14.56 -3.77
N ALA A 346 -17.42 15.31 -2.73
CA ALA A 346 -16.17 16.08 -2.71
C ALA A 346 -14.93 15.23 -3.00
N LEU A 347 -14.81 14.05 -2.38
CA LEU A 347 -13.68 13.15 -2.62
C LEU A 347 -13.71 12.57 -4.04
N ARG A 348 -14.89 12.26 -4.57
CA ARG A 348 -15.03 11.77 -5.95
C ARG A 348 -14.65 12.84 -6.97
N VAL A 349 -15.11 14.07 -6.75
CA VAL A 349 -14.77 15.24 -7.58
C VAL A 349 -13.27 15.49 -7.53
N LEU A 350 -12.67 15.53 -6.34
CA LEU A 350 -11.22 15.67 -6.17
C LEU A 350 -10.45 14.57 -6.92
N THR A 351 -10.88 13.32 -6.79
CA THR A 351 -10.26 12.19 -7.49
C THR A 351 -10.38 12.33 -9.00
N SER A 352 -11.54 12.76 -9.50
CA SER A 352 -11.78 12.97 -10.94
C SER A 352 -10.93 14.11 -11.51
N ILE A 353 -10.79 15.20 -10.76
CA ILE A 353 -9.95 16.36 -11.11
C ILE A 353 -8.49 15.93 -11.12
N ALA A 354 -8.03 15.22 -10.09
CA ALA A 354 -6.63 14.78 -10.01
C ALA A 354 -6.27 13.79 -11.12
N GLN A 355 -7.14 12.82 -11.45
CA GLN A 355 -6.88 11.81 -12.47
C GLN A 355 -6.95 12.35 -13.91
N ASN A 356 -7.83 13.32 -14.17
CA ASN A 356 -8.11 13.83 -15.52
C ASN A 356 -7.84 15.33 -15.65
N PHE A 357 -6.91 15.86 -14.87
CA PHE A 357 -6.67 17.30 -14.73
C PHE A 357 -6.52 18.05 -16.07
N PRO A 358 -5.71 17.56 -17.04
CA PRO A 358 -5.55 18.27 -18.32
C PRO A 358 -6.86 18.39 -19.12
N MET A 359 -7.76 17.39 -19.02
CA MET A 359 -9.05 17.43 -19.70
C MET A 359 -10.05 18.34 -18.99
N GLN A 360 -10.04 18.37 -17.67
CA GLN A 360 -11.00 19.15 -16.88
C GLN A 360 -10.63 20.63 -16.76
N THR A 361 -9.42 21.02 -17.14
CA THR A 361 -8.91 22.38 -16.93
C THR A 361 -9.80 23.46 -17.58
N LYS A 362 -10.38 23.19 -18.76
CA LYS A 362 -11.30 24.13 -19.42
C LYS A 362 -12.54 24.43 -18.58
N SER A 363 -13.15 23.39 -18.00
CA SER A 363 -14.31 23.53 -17.12
C SER A 363 -13.97 24.32 -15.85
N LEU A 364 -12.78 24.07 -15.28
CA LEU A 364 -12.34 24.73 -14.05
C LEU A 364 -12.09 26.23 -14.19
N ILE A 365 -11.67 26.71 -15.36
CA ILE A 365 -11.43 28.16 -15.59
C ILE A 365 -12.71 28.99 -15.41
N HIS A 366 -13.87 28.40 -15.65
CA HIS A 366 -15.16 29.07 -15.53
C HIS A 366 -15.73 29.06 -14.10
N VAL A 367 -15.09 28.33 -13.18
CA VAL A 367 -15.51 28.30 -11.78
C VAL A 367 -15.20 29.63 -11.11
N ASN A 368 -16.22 30.21 -10.48
CA ASN A 368 -16.11 31.48 -9.78
C ASN A 368 -15.63 31.25 -8.34
N VAL A 369 -14.52 31.87 -7.96
CA VAL A 369 -13.95 31.75 -6.61
C VAL A 369 -14.47 32.90 -5.73
N PRO A 370 -15.22 32.62 -4.64
CA PRO A 370 -15.65 33.64 -3.69
C PRO A 370 -14.45 34.34 -3.03
N ARG A 371 -14.56 35.65 -2.77
CA ARG A 371 -13.50 36.42 -2.09
C ARG A 371 -13.22 35.90 -0.68
N ALA A 372 -14.27 35.54 0.06
CA ALA A 372 -14.15 35.00 1.41
C ALA A 372 -13.29 33.72 1.45
N PHE A 373 -13.50 32.81 0.48
CA PHE A 373 -12.70 31.59 0.36
C PHE A 373 -11.23 31.90 0.06
N ARG A 374 -10.96 32.88 -0.81
CA ARG A 374 -9.59 33.30 -1.11
C ARG A 374 -8.88 33.84 0.13
N ASP A 375 -9.55 34.68 0.91
CA ASP A 375 -8.97 35.28 2.11
C ASP A 375 -8.69 34.21 3.19
N GLU A 376 -9.58 33.21 3.33
CA GLU A 376 -9.39 32.08 4.24
C GLU A 376 -8.20 31.19 3.86
N VAL A 377 -8.05 30.85 2.57
CA VAL A 377 -6.92 30.04 2.10
C VAL A 377 -5.59 30.76 2.32
N LEU A 378 -5.53 32.07 2.05
CA LEU A 378 -4.32 32.86 2.29
C LEU A 378 -3.98 32.94 3.79
N TYR A 379 -4.99 33.15 4.64
CA TYR A 379 -4.82 33.14 6.09
C TYR A 379 -4.25 31.80 6.58
N ASN A 380 -4.80 30.68 6.11
CA ASN A 380 -4.30 29.35 6.47
C ASN A 380 -2.84 29.18 6.01
N GLN A 381 -2.49 29.58 4.78
CA GLN A 381 -1.12 29.51 4.27
C GLN A 381 -0.12 30.28 5.16
N ASP A 382 -0.49 31.47 5.63
CA ASP A 382 0.37 32.27 6.52
C ASP A 382 0.57 31.60 7.89
N VAL A 383 -0.49 30.99 8.43
CA VAL A 383 -0.43 30.24 9.70
C VAL A 383 0.45 29.00 9.57
N TRP A 384 0.28 28.21 8.51
CA TRP A 384 1.06 27.00 8.26
C TRP A 384 2.54 27.31 7.96
N SER A 385 2.80 28.40 7.23
CA SER A 385 4.16 28.91 6.98
C SER A 385 4.88 29.31 8.27
N THR A 386 4.17 29.95 9.20
CA THR A 386 4.76 30.39 10.48
C THR A 386 4.96 29.23 11.47
N SER A 387 4.02 28.28 11.52
CA SER A 387 4.02 27.20 12.51
C SER A 387 4.87 25.99 12.10
N LEU A 388 4.77 25.56 10.84
CA LEU A 388 5.38 24.33 10.32
C LEU A 388 6.40 24.59 9.20
N GLY A 389 6.62 25.86 8.81
CA GLY A 389 7.56 26.21 7.75
C GLY A 389 7.08 25.84 6.34
N LEU A 390 5.81 25.45 6.20
CA LEU A 390 5.25 24.95 4.93
C LEU A 390 5.07 26.07 3.91
N ARG A 391 5.47 25.82 2.67
CA ARG A 391 5.24 26.73 1.55
C ARG A 391 3.91 26.43 0.84
N ALA A 392 3.43 27.42 0.09
CA ALA A 392 2.28 27.20 -0.78
C ALA A 392 2.58 26.08 -1.79
N ALA A 393 1.65 25.14 -1.93
CA ALA A 393 1.73 23.95 -2.79
C ALA A 393 2.74 22.86 -2.36
N GLU A 394 3.27 22.93 -1.13
CA GLU A 394 4.06 21.84 -0.54
C GLU A 394 3.12 20.83 0.16
N PRO A 395 3.09 19.56 -0.27
CA PRO A 395 2.23 18.55 0.35
C PRO A 395 2.84 18.08 1.67
N LEU A 396 2.02 18.06 2.73
CA LEU A 396 2.37 17.43 4.01
C LEU A 396 1.37 16.32 4.31
N LEU A 397 1.86 15.10 4.50
CA LEU A 397 1.05 13.98 4.94
C LEU A 397 1.32 13.73 6.43
N LEU A 398 0.26 13.77 7.24
CA LEU A 398 0.31 13.45 8.66
C LEU A 398 -0.48 12.17 8.93
N VAL A 399 0.16 11.15 9.50
CA VAL A 399 -0.51 9.93 9.96
C VAL A 399 -0.34 9.86 11.48
N SER A 400 -1.46 9.95 12.20
CA SER A 400 -1.47 9.95 13.67
C SER A 400 -0.57 11.01 14.35
N GLY A 401 -0.20 12.07 13.62
CA GLY A 401 0.71 13.13 14.11
C GLY A 401 2.14 13.01 13.58
N ALA A 402 2.55 11.85 13.07
CA ALA A 402 3.85 11.67 12.43
C ALA A 402 3.85 12.26 11.01
N GLN A 403 4.94 12.94 10.67
CA GLN A 403 5.16 13.56 9.36
C GLN A 403 5.71 12.54 8.37
N PHE A 404 5.08 12.47 7.20
CA PHE A 404 5.47 11.63 6.09
C PHE A 404 5.68 12.50 4.84
N ASP A 405 6.74 12.23 4.11
CA ASP A 405 7.00 12.89 2.83
C ASP A 405 6.05 12.35 1.76
N ALA A 406 5.11 13.20 1.33
CA ALA A 406 4.10 12.80 0.36
C ALA A 406 4.68 12.42 -1.03
N GLU A 407 5.90 12.85 -1.37
CA GLU A 407 6.55 12.49 -2.63
C GLU A 407 7.21 11.11 -2.57
N GLU A 408 7.73 10.71 -1.41
CA GLU A 408 8.44 9.43 -1.23
C GLU A 408 7.55 8.31 -0.67
N VAL A 409 6.44 8.62 0.00
CA VAL A 409 5.61 7.61 0.65
C VAL A 409 4.85 6.76 -0.36
N ASP A 410 5.21 5.47 -0.39
CA ASP A 410 4.46 4.42 -1.06
C ASP A 410 3.23 3.99 -0.23
N VAL A 411 2.22 3.44 -0.91
CA VAL A 411 1.02 2.86 -0.30
C VAL A 411 1.41 1.75 0.68
N MET A 412 2.43 0.95 0.36
CA MET A 412 2.90 -0.10 1.27
C MET A 412 3.49 0.46 2.56
N SER A 413 4.27 1.54 2.47
CA SER A 413 4.82 2.24 3.64
C SER A 413 3.71 2.85 4.50
N LEU A 414 2.70 3.45 3.87
CA LEU A 414 1.52 3.97 4.56
C LEU A 414 0.74 2.86 5.29
N LEU A 415 0.58 1.69 4.67
CA LEU A 415 -0.07 0.55 5.31
C LEU A 415 0.73 0.00 6.49
N ALA A 416 2.06 0.00 6.39
CA ALA A 416 2.93 -0.39 7.49
C ALA A 416 2.82 0.59 8.67
N ALA A 417 2.84 1.90 8.41
CA ALA A 417 2.65 2.92 9.44
C ALA A 417 1.29 2.79 10.14
N LEU A 418 0.20 2.62 9.36
CA LEU A 418 -1.13 2.41 9.92
C LEU A 418 -1.23 1.12 10.75
N ARG A 419 -0.51 0.07 10.37
CA ARG A 419 -0.46 -1.19 11.10
C ARG A 419 0.21 -1.00 12.46
N GLU A 420 1.34 -0.29 12.50
CA GLU A 420 2.07 0.02 13.73
C GLU A 420 1.20 0.80 14.73
N ASP A 421 0.34 1.69 14.25
CA ASP A 421 -0.58 2.48 15.09
C ASP A 421 -1.76 1.66 15.65
N ILE A 422 -2.30 0.72 14.87
CA ILE A 422 -3.52 -0.02 15.25
C ILE A 422 -3.30 -0.86 16.52
N GLY A 423 -2.11 -1.44 16.71
CA GLY A 423 -1.76 -2.22 17.90
C GLY A 423 -1.90 -1.40 19.19
N PRO A 424 -1.11 -0.33 19.37
CA PRO A 424 -1.22 0.61 20.47
C PRO A 424 -2.64 1.15 20.65
N MET A 425 -3.32 1.56 19.58
CA MET A 425 -4.71 2.05 19.67
C MET A 425 -5.67 1.01 20.25
N ASN A 426 -5.56 -0.26 19.84
CA ASN A 426 -6.38 -1.33 20.39
C ASN A 426 -6.05 -1.60 21.87
N THR A 427 -4.78 -1.57 22.25
CA THR A 427 -4.38 -1.75 23.66
C THR A 427 -4.90 -0.62 24.55
N LEU A 428 -4.80 0.64 24.11
CA LEU A 428 -5.33 1.81 24.82
C LEU A 428 -6.86 1.75 24.95
N HIS A 429 -7.54 1.29 23.89
CA HIS A 429 -8.97 1.05 23.93
C HIS A 429 -9.34 -0.09 24.90
N ALA A 430 -8.56 -1.17 24.95
CA ALA A 430 -8.76 -2.27 25.89
C ALA A 430 -8.57 -1.84 27.36
N LEU A 431 -7.72 -0.85 27.61
CA LEU A 431 -7.57 -0.20 28.92
C LEU A 431 -8.75 0.70 29.31
N GLY A 432 -9.72 0.91 28.41
CA GLY A 432 -10.92 1.71 28.67
C GLY A 432 -10.75 3.21 28.42
N LEU A 433 -9.70 3.64 27.73
CA LEU A 433 -9.51 5.05 27.38
C LEU A 433 -10.51 5.50 26.31
N SER A 434 -10.97 6.75 26.41
CA SER A 434 -11.89 7.31 25.43
C SER A 434 -11.17 7.60 24.10
N LYS A 435 -11.88 7.48 22.97
CA LYS A 435 -11.31 7.70 21.63
C LYS A 435 -10.66 9.07 21.46
N ASN A 436 -11.26 10.13 22.01
CA ASN A 436 -10.72 11.48 21.94
C ASN A 436 -9.40 11.60 22.71
N LEU A 437 -9.31 10.93 23.86
CA LEU A 437 -8.09 10.90 24.65
C LEU A 437 -6.99 10.11 23.94
N ILE A 438 -7.34 9.00 23.27
CA ILE A 438 -6.38 8.23 22.46
C ILE A 438 -5.85 9.08 21.30
N ASN A 439 -6.72 9.77 20.56
CA ASN A 439 -6.28 10.63 19.45
C ASN A 439 -5.38 11.77 19.93
N THR A 440 -5.73 12.40 21.06
CA THR A 440 -4.89 13.45 21.64
C THR A 440 -3.55 12.91 22.14
N LEU A 441 -3.53 11.71 22.72
CA LEU A 441 -2.32 11.02 23.15
C LEU A 441 -1.42 10.63 21.98
N MET A 442 -1.97 10.14 20.88
CA MET A 442 -1.20 9.83 19.67
C MET A 442 -0.68 11.10 19.00
N SER A 443 -1.46 12.18 19.01
CA SER A 443 -1.03 13.49 18.47
C SER A 443 -0.06 14.25 19.37
N LEU A 444 0.14 13.80 20.62
CA LEU A 444 1.12 14.41 21.50
C LEU A 444 2.49 14.03 20.97
N GLU A 445 3.11 14.99 20.31
CA GLU A 445 4.53 14.95 20.00
C GLU A 445 5.27 14.97 21.34
N LEU A 446 5.51 13.77 21.87
CA LEU A 446 6.50 13.53 22.90
C LEU A 446 7.83 13.78 22.21
N GLY A 447 8.17 15.07 22.04
CA GLY A 447 9.32 15.52 21.26
C GLY A 447 10.49 14.63 21.59
N GLU A 448 11.20 14.16 20.56
CA GLU A 448 12.30 13.22 20.69
C GLU A 448 13.36 13.77 21.65
N SER A 449 13.19 13.55 22.95
CA SER A 449 14.24 13.77 23.95
C SER A 449 15.32 12.68 23.87
N PHE A 450 15.37 11.94 22.76
CA PHE A 450 16.29 10.84 22.49
C PHE A 450 17.26 11.11 21.34
N THR A 451 17.22 12.28 20.71
CA THR A 451 18.26 12.68 19.76
C THR A 451 19.30 13.53 20.50
N TRP A 452 20.25 12.83 21.13
CA TRP A 452 21.53 13.39 21.55
C TRP A 452 21.41 14.58 22.50
N GLU A 453 20.78 14.40 23.67
CA GLU A 453 21.37 15.10 24.82
C GLU A 453 22.84 14.65 24.84
N GLU A 454 23.75 15.52 24.39
CA GLU A 454 25.19 15.34 24.51
C GLU A 454 25.47 15.29 26.02
N TYR A 455 25.28 14.12 26.61
CA TYR A 455 25.55 13.92 28.02
C TYR A 455 27.05 14.15 28.22
N GLY A 456 27.37 15.22 28.94
CA GLY A 456 28.75 15.52 29.32
C GLY A 456 29.28 14.41 30.22
N LEU A 457 30.18 13.58 29.70
CA LEU A 457 30.92 12.61 30.50
C LEU A 457 32.07 13.32 31.23
N ASP A 458 32.17 13.11 32.55
CA ASP A 458 33.31 13.58 33.32
C ASP A 458 34.53 12.70 33.02
N ILE A 459 35.46 13.25 32.24
CA ILE A 459 36.68 12.57 31.80
C ILE A 459 37.88 12.81 32.73
N ARG A 460 37.70 13.44 33.90
CA ARG A 460 38.82 13.77 34.79
C ARG A 460 39.23 12.55 35.61
N ASP A 461 40.30 11.88 35.21
CA ASP A 461 40.91 10.80 35.99
C ASP A 461 42.45 10.91 36.02
N SER A 462 43.02 10.47 37.13
CA SER A 462 44.47 10.37 37.37
C SER A 462 45.18 9.36 36.47
N SER A 463 44.43 8.41 35.90
CA SER A 463 44.93 7.39 34.98
C SER A 463 45.29 7.93 33.60
N ILE A 464 44.85 9.15 33.27
CA ILE A 464 45.04 9.75 31.94
C ILE A 464 46.42 10.40 31.87
N THR A 465 47.20 9.99 30.87
CA THR A 465 48.47 10.63 30.53
C THR A 465 48.25 11.66 29.43
N TRP A 466 48.39 12.94 29.77
CA TRP A 466 48.22 14.04 28.82
C TRP A 466 49.47 14.21 27.95
N LEU A 467 49.30 14.22 26.63
CA LEU A 467 50.38 14.41 25.67
C LEU A 467 50.72 15.89 25.44
N ASN A 468 49.72 16.77 25.52
CA ASN A 468 49.85 18.20 25.26
C ASN A 468 49.28 19.02 26.43
N ASP A 469 50.00 20.06 26.85
CA ASP A 469 49.50 21.07 27.78
C ASP A 469 49.55 22.46 27.13
N LEU A 470 48.39 22.94 26.70
CA LEU A 470 48.26 24.22 26.01
C LEU A 470 48.67 25.42 26.86
N GLU A 471 48.64 25.35 28.20
CA GLU A 471 48.96 26.50 29.06
C GLU A 471 50.44 26.57 29.43
N ALA A 472 51.06 25.39 29.66
CA ALA A 472 52.43 25.26 30.14
C ALA A 472 53.49 25.03 29.05
N ASP A 473 53.16 24.35 27.95
CA ASP A 473 54.17 23.97 26.94
C ASP A 473 54.75 25.19 26.20
N GLU A 474 56.07 25.19 26.00
CA GLU A 474 56.78 26.26 25.27
C GLU A 474 56.31 26.41 23.82
N ARG A 475 55.85 25.31 23.20
CA ARG A 475 55.34 25.26 21.81
C ARG A 475 54.18 26.24 21.59
N TYR A 476 53.30 26.40 22.59
CA TYR A 476 52.09 27.23 22.48
C TYR A 476 52.26 28.64 23.06
N ARG A 477 53.47 29.03 23.50
CA ARG A 477 53.74 30.34 24.12
C ARG A 477 53.38 31.54 23.24
N ARG A 478 53.40 31.36 21.91
CA ARG A 478 53.05 32.41 20.94
C ARG A 478 51.54 32.67 20.83
N TRP A 479 50.70 31.78 21.36
CA TRP A 479 49.25 31.88 21.24
C TRP A 479 48.67 32.86 22.28
N PRO A 480 47.61 33.60 21.93
CA PRO A 480 46.93 34.48 22.86
C PRO A 480 46.27 33.68 23.99
N SER A 481 46.18 34.26 25.20
CA SER A 481 45.56 33.63 26.38
C SER A 481 44.19 34.24 26.75
N SER A 482 43.66 35.15 25.92
CA SER A 482 42.41 35.86 26.17
C SER A 482 41.21 35.13 25.55
N TYR A 483 40.17 34.88 26.34
CA TYR A 483 38.91 34.26 25.87
C TYR A 483 38.17 35.13 24.84
N MET A 484 38.46 36.42 24.78
CA MET A 484 37.86 37.32 23.78
C MET A 484 38.24 36.94 22.34
N GLU A 485 39.31 36.15 22.15
CA GLU A 485 39.68 35.63 20.85
C GLU A 485 38.65 34.64 20.30
N LEU A 486 37.84 33.99 21.14
CA LEU A 486 36.78 33.07 20.71
C LEU A 486 35.62 33.80 20.01
N LEU A 487 35.39 35.06 20.35
CA LEU A 487 34.26 35.87 19.87
C LEU A 487 34.54 36.60 18.54
N ARG A 488 35.79 36.64 18.08
CA ARG A 488 36.17 37.34 16.83
C ARG A 488 35.66 36.56 15.62
N PRO A 489 34.96 37.09 14.61
CA PRO A 489 34.52 36.28 13.48
C PRO A 489 35.68 35.58 12.75
N THR A 490 35.56 34.27 12.47
CA THR A 490 36.52 33.46 11.68
C THR A 490 35.77 32.66 10.62
N TYR A 491 36.49 32.15 9.62
CA TYR A 491 35.91 31.25 8.63
C TYR A 491 35.33 29.98 9.29
N PRO A 492 34.14 29.51 8.89
CA PRO A 492 33.54 28.29 9.40
C PRO A 492 34.48 27.09 9.26
N GLY A 493 34.58 26.26 10.31
CA GLY A 493 35.43 25.06 10.32
C GLY A 493 36.90 25.27 10.74
N MET A 494 37.33 26.51 10.97
CA MET A 494 38.69 26.80 11.43
C MET A 494 38.77 26.80 12.98
N LEU A 495 39.62 25.93 13.55
CA LEU A 495 39.94 25.95 14.98
C LEU A 495 40.77 27.17 15.35
N ARG A 496 40.52 27.73 16.53
CA ARG A 496 41.28 28.89 17.02
C ARG A 496 42.49 28.47 17.82
N ASN A 497 43.61 29.13 17.53
CA ASN A 497 44.83 29.00 18.31
C ASN A 497 44.69 29.81 19.61
N LEU A 498 44.41 29.14 20.72
CA LEU A 498 44.25 29.76 22.03
C LEU A 498 45.06 28.98 23.07
N ARG A 499 45.84 29.69 23.88
CA ARG A 499 46.66 29.14 24.96
C ARG A 499 45.82 28.87 26.21
N ARG A 500 44.73 28.11 26.08
CA ARG A 500 43.76 27.77 27.14
C ARG A 500 43.24 26.36 26.96
N ASN A 501 43.03 25.67 28.08
CA ASN A 501 42.40 24.34 28.07
C ASN A 501 40.88 24.46 27.90
N ILE A 502 40.38 24.17 26.69
CA ILE A 502 38.94 24.22 26.35
C ILE A 502 38.48 22.88 25.77
N TYR A 503 39.22 22.35 24.80
CA TYR A 503 38.91 21.09 24.14
C TYR A 503 39.81 20.00 24.68
N ASN A 504 39.21 18.99 25.30
CA ASN A 504 39.90 17.81 25.80
C ASN A 504 39.52 16.61 24.95
N TYR A 505 40.50 15.86 24.49
CA TYR A 505 40.31 14.65 23.71
C TYR A 505 41.09 13.50 24.36
N VAL A 506 40.36 12.50 24.84
CA VAL A 506 40.94 11.34 25.52
C VAL A 506 40.81 10.14 24.60
N ILE A 507 41.95 9.52 24.26
CA ILE A 507 42.00 8.32 23.42
C ILE A 507 42.27 7.14 24.33
N ILE A 508 41.36 6.17 24.36
CA ILE A 508 41.58 4.89 25.03
C ILE A 508 42.29 3.96 24.05
N VAL A 509 43.48 3.53 24.40
CA VAL A 509 44.36 2.73 23.54
C VAL A 509 44.56 1.35 24.12
N ASP A 510 44.37 0.32 23.29
CA ASP A 510 44.87 -1.02 23.54
C ASP A 510 46.34 -1.12 23.11
N PRO A 511 47.29 -1.31 24.04
CA PRO A 511 48.72 -1.37 23.74
C PRO A 511 49.13 -2.65 22.99
N THR A 512 48.25 -3.66 22.92
CA THR A 512 48.54 -4.94 22.23
C THR A 512 48.20 -4.92 20.75
N SER A 513 47.36 -3.97 20.32
CA SER A 513 46.91 -3.85 18.94
C SER A 513 47.83 -2.93 18.12
N PRO A 514 48.34 -3.36 16.95
CA PRO A 514 49.17 -2.51 16.08
C PRO A 514 48.38 -1.35 15.45
N LEU A 515 47.04 -1.39 15.50
CA LEU A 515 46.15 -0.34 14.97
C LEU A 515 46.06 0.89 15.87
N SER A 516 46.58 0.83 17.10
CA SER A 516 46.55 1.97 18.04
C SER A 516 47.70 2.96 17.87
N GLY A 517 48.71 2.64 17.04
CA GLY A 517 49.85 3.51 16.76
C GLY A 517 49.52 4.81 16.01
N PRO A 518 48.72 4.81 14.93
CA PRO A 518 48.38 6.03 14.19
C PRO A 518 47.64 7.11 15.01
N PRO A 519 46.65 6.78 15.88
CA PRO A 519 46.02 7.74 16.79
C PRO A 519 46.99 8.42 17.77
N LEU A 520 47.98 7.67 18.26
CA LEU A 520 49.02 8.22 19.15
C LEU A 520 49.92 9.23 18.42
N LYS A 521 50.27 8.98 17.16
CA LYS A 521 51.06 9.91 16.33
C LYS A 521 50.35 11.23 16.06
N LEU A 522 49.01 11.23 16.00
CA LEU A 522 48.21 12.45 15.87
C LEU A 522 48.30 13.33 17.13
N GLY A 523 48.59 12.75 18.30
CA GLY A 523 48.77 13.49 19.55
C GLY A 523 50.17 14.10 19.73
N GLU A 524 51.18 13.61 19.00
CA GLU A 524 52.58 14.08 19.11
C GLU A 524 52.87 15.37 18.33
N THR A 525 52.02 15.73 17.35
CA THR A 525 52.12 16.98 16.58
C THR A 525 51.59 18.17 17.36
#